data_AF-A0A928IPK1-F1
#
_entry.id   AF-A0A928IPK1-F1
#
_cell.length_a   1.000
_cell.length_b   1.000
_cell.length_c   1.000
_cell.angle_alpha   90.00
_cell.angle_beta   90.00
_cell.angle_gamma   90.00
#
_symmetry.space_group_name_H-M   'P 1'
#
loop_
_entity.id
_entity.type
_entity.pdbx_description
1 polymer ?
#
loop_
_entity_poly.entity_id
_entity_poly.type
_entity_poly.pdbx_seq_one_letter_code
_entity_poly.pdbx_strand_id
1 'polypeptide(L)'
;MIKRITAVLLALVLTAFSFGFSASGAQSGSFGNLVWRLQDGVLTVSGEGAMEDLSFFEASQWRLYALDITSVVIEAGVTSIGNVAFLGCDNLTSISLPEGITSIGEYAFQSCDSLAAISLPQSLTTLMSGAFSMCASLKEITVPEAVTTFEEAVFEACTGLETVDFRCTLSTVPPFTFDGCTALKTVRYAGTEEEWSAITENLAVGNDALLDAEVEFGSAIFGDVNGDGVTDNLDAAYVLRHNAKLITLTGDALVLGDVSGDGTVNSLDAALILKYDAGLIEGF
;
A
#
# COMPACT_ATOMS: atom_id res chain seq x y z
N MET A 1 -11.56 55.71 35.20
CA MET A 1 -10.23 55.41 35.75
C MET A 1 -10.29 53.98 36.29
N ILE A 2 -9.39 53.10 35.81
CA ILE A 2 -9.11 51.73 36.32
C ILE A 2 -10.22 50.69 36.03
N LYS A 3 -9.98 49.44 35.63
CA LYS A 3 -9.03 48.73 34.73
C LYS A 3 -9.56 47.26 34.71
N ARG A 4 -9.40 46.59 33.58
CA ARG A 4 -9.68 45.17 33.31
C ARG A 4 -9.14 44.21 34.38
N ILE A 5 -9.84 43.12 34.69
CA ILE A 5 -9.25 41.79 34.90
C ILE A 5 -10.15 40.72 34.24
N THR A 6 -9.50 39.93 33.41
CA THR A 6 -9.95 38.82 32.58
C THR A 6 -10.21 37.57 33.43
N ALA A 7 -11.24 36.77 33.11
CA ALA A 7 -11.33 35.37 33.52
C ALA A 7 -11.77 34.54 32.30
N VAL A 8 -10.77 33.96 31.63
CA VAL A 8 -10.94 32.88 30.67
C VAL A 8 -11.26 31.64 31.51
N LEU A 9 -12.50 31.15 31.45
CA LEU A 9 -12.83 29.85 32.01
C LEU A 9 -12.50 28.80 30.96
N LEU A 10 -11.40 28.09 31.20
CA LEU A 10 -10.94 26.90 30.51
C LEU A 10 -12.04 25.83 30.62
N ALA A 11 -12.81 25.62 29.54
CA ALA A 11 -13.65 24.44 29.44
C ALA A 11 -12.73 23.26 29.11
N LEU A 12 -12.39 22.49 30.15
CA LEU A 12 -11.84 21.14 30.01
C LEU A 12 -12.83 20.34 29.15
N VAL A 13 -12.48 20.06 27.90
CA VAL A 13 -13.15 19.00 27.14
C VAL A 13 -12.66 17.70 27.74
N LEU A 14 -13.41 17.19 28.72
CA LEU A 14 -13.36 15.79 29.10
C LEU A 14 -13.81 15.02 27.84
N THR A 15 -12.88 14.43 27.09
CA THR A 15 -13.23 13.38 26.12
C THR A 15 -13.70 12.20 26.95
N ALA A 16 -15.02 12.17 27.21
CA ALA A 16 -15.67 11.02 27.78
C ALA A 16 -15.45 9.85 26.80
N PHE A 17 -14.64 8.87 27.22
CA PHE A 17 -14.67 7.53 26.65
C PHE A 17 -16.09 7.00 26.82
N SER A 18 -16.91 7.18 25.78
CA SER A 18 -18.24 6.59 25.73
C SER A 18 -18.07 5.15 25.25
N PHE A 19 -17.82 4.24 26.20
CA PHE A 19 -18.04 2.81 25.96
C PHE A 19 -19.55 2.59 25.81
N GLY A 20 -20.05 2.70 24.58
CA GLY A 20 -21.42 2.35 24.24
C GLY A 20 -21.56 0.83 24.24
N PHE A 21 -21.83 0.22 25.40
CA PHE A 21 -22.19 -1.20 25.46
C PHE A 21 -23.64 -1.34 24.97
N SER A 22 -23.81 -1.52 23.66
CA SER A 22 -25.08 -1.92 23.06
C SER A 22 -25.22 -3.44 23.13
N ALA A 23 -26.41 -3.91 23.50
CA ALA A 23 -26.76 -5.32 23.58
C ALA A 23 -26.87 -5.96 22.18
N SER A 24 -25.75 -6.02 21.45
CA SER A 24 -25.48 -6.89 20.29
C SER A 24 -24.00 -6.71 19.85
N GLY A 25 -23.05 -7.23 20.62
CA GLY A 25 -21.71 -7.68 20.16
C GLY A 25 -20.69 -6.70 19.56
N ALA A 26 -21.06 -5.49 19.15
CA ALA A 26 -20.17 -4.56 18.46
C ALA A 26 -19.46 -3.60 19.43
N GLN A 27 -18.17 -3.34 19.19
CA GLN A 27 -17.38 -2.30 19.87
C GLN A 27 -17.23 -1.09 18.95
N SER A 28 -17.08 0.11 19.51
CA SER A 28 -16.86 1.32 18.72
C SER A 28 -16.26 2.43 19.56
N GLY A 29 -15.66 3.42 18.90
CA GLY A 29 -15.14 4.62 19.55
C GLY A 29 -14.67 5.65 18.53
N SER A 30 -14.01 6.69 19.02
CA SER A 30 -13.36 7.71 18.19
C SER A 30 -11.85 7.55 18.27
N PHE A 31 -11.14 7.85 17.19
CA PHE A 31 -9.68 7.87 17.13
C PHE A 31 -9.25 9.16 16.44
N GLY A 32 -8.89 10.18 17.23
CA GLY A 32 -8.80 11.55 16.76
C GLY A 32 -10.11 12.05 16.12
N ASN A 33 -10.00 12.47 14.86
CA ASN A 33 -11.08 12.88 13.93
C ASN A 33 -11.85 11.71 13.31
N LEU A 34 -11.40 10.47 13.50
CA LEU A 34 -12.00 9.28 12.91
C LEU A 34 -12.92 8.56 13.91
N VAL A 35 -13.79 7.70 13.39
CA VAL A 35 -14.68 6.82 14.14
C VAL A 35 -14.42 5.39 13.72
N TRP A 36 -14.34 4.49 14.69
CA TRP A 36 -14.14 3.08 14.45
C TRP A 36 -15.27 2.23 15.01
N ARG A 37 -15.52 1.09 14.37
CA ARG A 37 -16.48 0.09 14.79
C ARG A 37 -15.94 -1.30 14.50
N LEU A 38 -15.94 -2.17 15.51
CA LEU A 38 -15.63 -3.58 15.38
C LEU A 38 -16.92 -4.39 15.53
N GLN A 39 -17.27 -5.17 14.51
CA GLN A 39 -18.38 -6.09 14.55
C GLN A 39 -18.01 -7.37 13.80
N ASP A 40 -18.24 -8.53 14.43
CA ASP A 40 -18.06 -9.85 13.80
C ASP A 40 -16.66 -10.03 13.16
N GLY A 41 -15.64 -9.49 13.83
CA GLY A 41 -14.24 -9.54 13.39
C GLY A 41 -13.85 -8.54 12.30
N VAL A 42 -14.79 -7.67 11.87
CA VAL A 42 -14.54 -6.60 10.91
C VAL A 42 -14.39 -5.28 11.64
N LEU A 43 -13.19 -4.69 11.58
CA LEU A 43 -12.92 -3.34 12.05
C LEU A 43 -13.11 -2.35 10.90
N THR A 44 -14.12 -1.51 11.00
CA THR A 44 -14.35 -0.39 10.08
C THR A 44 -13.84 0.90 10.71
N VAL A 45 -12.99 1.66 9.98
CA VAL A 45 -12.56 3.01 10.34
C VAL A 45 -13.09 3.98 9.30
N SER A 46 -13.76 5.04 9.76
CA SER A 46 -14.48 6.01 8.94
C SER A 46 -14.22 7.43 9.40
N GLY A 47 -14.40 8.40 8.52
CA GLY A 47 -14.18 9.82 8.81
C GLY A 47 -13.32 10.50 7.74
N GLU A 48 -12.90 11.72 8.02
CA GLU A 48 -12.18 12.58 7.07
C GLU A 48 -10.83 12.99 7.65
N GLY A 49 -9.75 12.77 6.90
CA GLY A 49 -8.39 13.21 7.22
C GLY A 49 -7.46 12.09 7.69
N ALA A 50 -6.32 12.51 8.24
CA ALA A 50 -5.26 11.60 8.67
C ALA A 50 -5.67 10.78 9.90
N MET A 51 -5.25 9.53 9.95
CA MET A 51 -5.26 8.74 11.18
C MET A 51 -4.17 9.27 12.12
N GLU A 52 -4.47 9.36 13.42
CA GLU A 52 -3.53 9.89 14.42
C GLU A 52 -2.26 9.03 14.53
N ASP A 53 -1.09 9.67 14.53
CA ASP A 53 0.21 9.01 14.71
C ASP A 53 0.49 8.79 16.19
N LEU A 54 0.46 7.52 16.62
CA LEU A 54 0.69 7.14 17.99
C LEU A 54 2.18 6.91 18.28
N SER A 55 2.60 7.28 19.47
CA SER A 55 3.91 6.84 19.98
C SER A 55 3.88 5.36 20.35
N PHE A 56 5.05 4.72 20.45
CA PHE A 56 5.16 3.29 20.80
C PHE A 56 4.52 2.91 22.16
N PHE A 57 4.34 3.88 23.06
CA PHE A 57 3.69 3.68 24.36
C PHE A 57 2.17 3.85 24.31
N GLU A 58 1.65 4.28 23.17
CA GLU A 58 0.23 4.45 22.89
C GLU A 58 -0.24 3.33 21.96
N ALA A 59 -1.55 3.10 21.96
CA ALA A 59 -2.16 2.12 21.07
C ALA A 59 -3.51 2.62 20.61
N SER A 60 -3.86 2.25 19.38
CA SER A 60 -5.21 2.43 18.87
C SER A 60 -6.18 1.74 19.82
N GLN A 61 -7.37 2.31 20.01
CA GLN A 61 -8.34 1.74 20.95
C GLN A 61 -8.74 0.30 20.61
N TRP A 62 -8.68 -0.04 19.32
CA TRP A 62 -8.96 -1.39 18.84
C TRP A 62 -7.83 -2.39 19.10
N ARG A 63 -6.64 -1.99 19.54
CA ARG A 63 -5.55 -2.90 19.93
C ARG A 63 -5.97 -3.91 21.00
N LEU A 64 -6.89 -3.54 21.88
CA LEU A 64 -7.45 -4.44 22.89
C LEU A 64 -8.20 -5.65 22.28
N TYR A 65 -8.59 -5.54 21.02
CA TYR A 65 -9.32 -6.56 20.26
C TYR A 65 -8.50 -7.11 19.09
N ALA A 66 -7.17 -6.91 19.06
CA ALA A 66 -6.31 -7.31 17.94
C ALA A 66 -6.46 -8.78 17.53
N LEU A 67 -6.65 -9.67 18.51
CA LEU A 67 -6.89 -11.10 18.27
C LEU A 67 -8.28 -11.43 17.70
N ASP A 68 -9.24 -10.50 17.80
CA ASP A 68 -10.58 -10.67 17.24
C ASP A 68 -10.72 -10.05 15.84
N ILE A 69 -9.76 -9.21 15.42
CA ILE A 69 -9.77 -8.52 14.13
C ILE A 69 -9.29 -9.49 13.05
N THR A 70 -10.18 -9.79 12.10
CA THR A 70 -9.90 -10.65 10.94
C THR A 70 -9.92 -9.90 9.62
N SER A 71 -10.61 -8.74 9.58
CA SER A 71 -10.68 -7.84 8.44
C SER A 71 -10.67 -6.39 8.88
N VAL A 72 -10.01 -5.53 8.12
CA VAL A 72 -10.01 -4.08 8.30
C VAL A 72 -10.59 -3.42 7.05
N VAL A 73 -11.52 -2.49 7.25
CA VAL A 73 -12.08 -1.64 6.19
C VAL A 73 -11.80 -0.19 6.57
N ILE A 74 -10.95 0.47 5.79
CA ILE A 74 -10.75 1.91 5.87
C ILE A 74 -11.68 2.56 4.84
N GLU A 75 -12.58 3.41 5.28
CA GLU A 75 -13.52 4.09 4.38
C GLU A 75 -12.89 5.31 3.72
N ALA A 76 -13.43 5.69 2.55
CA ALA A 76 -13.02 6.89 1.84
C ALA A 76 -13.11 8.14 2.73
N GLY A 77 -12.19 9.08 2.52
CA GLY A 77 -12.03 10.28 3.35
C GLY A 77 -10.83 10.18 4.30
N VAL A 78 -10.44 8.97 4.72
CA VAL A 78 -9.19 8.75 5.45
C VAL A 78 -8.00 8.95 4.52
N THR A 79 -7.00 9.75 4.93
CA THR A 79 -5.87 10.14 4.06
C THR A 79 -4.54 9.52 4.46
N SER A 80 -4.44 8.88 5.64
CA SER A 80 -3.24 8.17 6.07
C SER A 80 -3.57 7.05 7.05
N ILE A 81 -2.68 6.06 7.15
CA ILE A 81 -2.66 5.07 8.23
C ILE A 81 -1.60 5.47 9.24
N GLY A 82 -2.00 5.60 10.51
CA GLY A 82 -1.13 6.10 11.56
C GLY A 82 -0.12 5.06 12.07
N ASN A 83 0.90 5.55 12.76
CA ASN A 83 1.90 4.70 13.42
C ASN A 83 1.24 3.66 14.32
N VAL A 84 1.77 2.43 14.29
CA VAL A 84 1.33 1.27 15.07
C VAL A 84 -0.18 0.99 15.00
N ALA A 85 -0.92 1.46 13.99
CA ALA A 85 -2.39 1.40 13.98
C ALA A 85 -2.95 -0.03 14.11
N PHE A 86 -2.35 -1.00 13.43
CA PHE A 86 -2.77 -2.40 13.35
C PHE A 86 -1.67 -3.39 13.78
N LEU A 87 -0.63 -2.91 14.46
CA LEU A 87 0.43 -3.75 15.04
C LEU A 87 -0.15 -4.94 15.82
N GLY A 88 0.37 -6.15 15.58
CA GLY A 88 -0.01 -7.39 16.27
C GLY A 88 -1.46 -7.84 16.06
N CYS A 89 -2.09 -7.46 14.94
CA CYS A 89 -3.36 -8.05 14.53
C CYS A 89 -3.09 -9.41 13.86
N ASP A 90 -2.61 -10.40 14.62
CA ASP A 90 -2.10 -11.68 14.10
C ASP A 90 -3.12 -12.46 13.25
N ASN A 91 -4.42 -12.26 13.51
CA ASN A 91 -5.52 -12.92 12.80
C ASN A 91 -6.06 -12.10 11.60
N LEU A 92 -5.48 -10.94 11.30
CA LEU A 92 -5.90 -10.09 10.19
C LEU A 92 -5.53 -10.75 8.86
N THR A 93 -6.54 -11.04 8.05
CA THR A 93 -6.37 -11.73 6.75
C THR A 93 -6.66 -10.83 5.55
N SER A 94 -7.38 -9.73 5.76
CA SER A 94 -7.78 -8.82 4.68
C SER A 94 -7.84 -7.37 5.14
N ILE A 95 -7.35 -6.47 4.31
CA ILE A 95 -7.41 -5.02 4.52
C ILE A 95 -7.93 -4.39 3.24
N SER A 96 -8.94 -3.53 3.37
CA SER A 96 -9.42 -2.67 2.29
C SER A 96 -8.98 -1.24 2.58
N LEU A 97 -8.09 -0.71 1.73
CA LEU A 97 -7.65 0.68 1.74
C LEU A 97 -8.33 1.43 0.59
N PRO A 98 -8.86 2.64 0.82
CA PRO A 98 -9.44 3.45 -0.24
C PRO A 98 -8.33 4.20 -1.01
N GLU A 99 -8.64 4.60 -2.23
CA GLU A 99 -7.85 5.62 -2.92
C GLU A 99 -7.89 6.94 -2.13
N GLY A 100 -6.77 7.67 -2.10
CA GLY A 100 -6.58 8.90 -1.33
C GLY A 100 -5.73 8.74 -0.07
N ILE A 101 -5.40 7.51 0.34
CA ILE A 101 -4.35 7.27 1.34
C ILE A 101 -2.99 7.62 0.75
N THR A 102 -2.27 8.54 1.37
CA THR A 102 -0.95 9.01 0.90
C THR A 102 0.21 8.46 1.71
N SER A 103 -0.03 8.01 2.95
CA SER A 103 1.04 7.45 3.81
C SER A 103 0.57 6.30 4.69
N ILE A 104 1.50 5.39 4.98
CA ILE A 104 1.38 4.33 5.98
C ILE A 104 2.51 4.50 6.99
N GLY A 105 2.13 4.68 8.25
CA GLY A 105 3.00 5.00 9.37
C GLY A 105 3.91 3.87 9.86
N GLU A 106 4.81 4.23 10.77
CA GLU A 106 5.80 3.33 11.36
C GLU A 106 5.12 2.13 12.02
N TYR A 107 5.56 0.92 11.68
CA TYR A 107 5.04 -0.34 12.21
C TYR A 107 3.51 -0.51 12.10
N ALA A 108 2.85 0.20 11.16
CA ALA A 108 1.39 0.24 11.06
C ALA A 108 0.76 -1.16 11.00
N PHE A 109 1.38 -2.10 10.29
CA PHE A 109 0.94 -3.49 10.13
C PHE A 109 1.98 -4.50 10.65
N GLN A 110 2.89 -4.08 11.53
CA GLN A 110 3.90 -4.99 12.08
C GLN A 110 3.24 -6.22 12.74
N SER A 111 3.78 -7.42 12.47
CA SER A 111 3.29 -8.70 13.03
C SER A 111 1.82 -9.00 12.69
N CYS A 112 1.33 -8.59 11.52
CA CYS A 112 0.07 -9.10 10.98
C CYS A 112 0.29 -10.47 10.34
N ASP A 113 0.59 -11.49 11.15
CA ASP A 113 1.10 -12.79 10.69
C ASP A 113 0.19 -13.53 9.68
N SER A 114 -1.12 -13.32 9.73
CA SER A 114 -2.10 -13.95 8.81
C SER A 114 -2.38 -13.13 7.53
N LEU A 115 -1.79 -11.95 7.38
CA LEU A 115 -2.06 -11.08 6.24
C LEU A 115 -1.34 -11.62 4.99
N ALA A 116 -2.09 -12.26 4.09
CA ALA A 116 -1.50 -12.94 2.94
C ALA A 116 -1.26 -12.03 1.73
N ALA A 117 -2.07 -10.97 1.59
CA ALA A 117 -2.01 -10.01 0.52
C ALA A 117 -2.60 -8.67 0.97
N ILE A 118 -2.11 -7.58 0.41
CA ILE A 118 -2.66 -6.23 0.57
C ILE A 118 -2.54 -5.47 -0.74
N SER A 119 -3.61 -4.76 -1.12
CA SER A 119 -3.56 -3.83 -2.25
C SER A 119 -3.22 -2.44 -1.71
N LEU A 120 -2.09 -1.88 -2.12
CA LEU A 120 -1.71 -0.51 -1.80
C LEU A 120 -2.37 0.46 -2.80
N PRO A 121 -2.92 1.60 -2.34
CA PRO A 121 -3.59 2.55 -3.23
C PRO A 121 -2.58 3.29 -4.12
N GLN A 122 -3.00 3.69 -5.32
CA GLN A 122 -2.11 4.36 -6.27
C GLN A 122 -1.67 5.75 -5.79
N SER A 123 -2.44 6.37 -4.90
CA SER A 123 -2.09 7.64 -4.26
C SER A 123 -1.00 7.54 -3.19
N LEU A 124 -0.52 6.35 -2.84
CA LEU A 124 0.44 6.16 -1.76
C LEU A 124 1.83 6.72 -2.14
N THR A 125 2.32 7.68 -1.36
CA THR A 125 3.64 8.30 -1.58
C THR A 125 4.68 7.90 -0.55
N THR A 126 4.26 7.37 0.60
CA THR A 126 5.13 7.17 1.76
C THR A 126 4.87 5.85 2.48
N LEU A 127 5.93 5.06 2.65
CA LEU A 127 6.03 3.86 3.49
C LEU A 127 7.10 4.10 4.57
N MET A 128 6.67 4.18 5.81
CA MET A 128 7.53 4.45 6.97
C MET A 128 8.18 3.17 7.53
N SER A 129 9.15 3.35 8.42
CA SER A 129 9.95 2.26 8.99
C SER A 129 9.10 1.09 9.52
N GLY A 130 9.45 -0.13 9.10
CA GLY A 130 8.82 -1.36 9.59
C GLY A 130 7.33 -1.51 9.30
N ALA A 131 6.74 -0.72 8.38
CA ALA A 131 5.29 -0.67 8.14
C ALA A 131 4.63 -2.05 7.97
N PHE A 132 5.30 -3.00 7.32
CA PHE A 132 4.85 -4.38 7.10
C PHE A 132 5.79 -5.43 7.71
N SER A 133 6.68 -5.04 8.63
CA SER A 133 7.63 -5.96 9.25
C SER A 133 6.93 -7.14 9.94
N MET A 134 7.55 -8.32 9.88
CA MET A 134 7.06 -9.57 10.46
C MET A 134 5.68 -10.01 9.93
N CYS A 135 5.24 -9.58 8.74
CA CYS A 135 4.03 -10.14 8.11
C CYS A 135 4.33 -11.52 7.50
N ALA A 136 4.39 -12.56 8.32
CA ALA A 136 4.92 -13.88 7.92
C ALA A 136 4.14 -14.56 6.77
N SER A 137 2.84 -14.31 6.62
CA SER A 137 2.04 -14.88 5.53
C SER A 137 1.99 -14.04 4.26
N LEU A 138 2.52 -12.81 4.26
CA LEU A 138 2.46 -11.92 3.10
C LEU A 138 3.27 -12.53 1.96
N LYS A 139 2.63 -12.87 0.84
CA LYS A 139 3.27 -13.58 -0.28
C LYS A 139 3.76 -12.70 -1.39
N GLU A 140 2.99 -11.65 -1.68
CA GLU A 140 3.26 -10.72 -2.77
C GLU A 140 2.88 -9.32 -2.32
N ILE A 141 3.67 -8.33 -2.72
CA ILE A 141 3.36 -6.93 -2.52
C ILE A 141 3.77 -6.08 -3.71
N THR A 142 2.88 -5.19 -4.12
CA THR A 142 3.12 -4.18 -5.15
C THR A 142 3.33 -2.83 -4.47
N VAL A 143 4.50 -2.23 -4.65
CA VAL A 143 4.83 -0.87 -4.24
C VAL A 143 4.44 0.08 -5.38
N PRO A 144 3.44 0.97 -5.19
CA PRO A 144 2.93 1.83 -6.26
C PRO A 144 3.96 2.83 -6.81
N GLU A 145 3.74 3.30 -8.04
CA GLU A 145 4.63 4.24 -8.75
C GLU A 145 4.87 5.54 -7.98
N ALA A 146 3.83 6.05 -7.32
CA ALA A 146 3.88 7.32 -6.60
C ALA A 146 4.74 7.29 -5.31
N VAL A 147 5.23 6.12 -4.88
CA VAL A 147 6.03 5.99 -3.66
C VAL A 147 7.40 6.64 -3.86
N THR A 148 7.60 7.79 -3.21
CA THR A 148 8.89 8.52 -3.21
C THR A 148 9.64 8.42 -1.89
N THR A 149 8.93 8.08 -0.81
CA THR A 149 9.51 7.89 0.52
C THR A 149 9.31 6.45 0.94
N PHE A 150 10.41 5.74 1.09
CA PHE A 150 10.46 4.33 1.44
C PHE A 150 11.57 4.19 2.47
N GLU A 151 11.22 3.84 3.72
CA GLU A 151 12.16 3.83 4.85
C GLU A 151 12.72 2.44 5.16
N GLU A 152 13.51 2.32 6.23
CA GLU A 152 14.16 1.06 6.63
C GLU A 152 13.18 -0.02 7.06
N ALA A 153 13.60 -1.29 6.93
CA ALA A 153 12.91 -2.45 7.50
C ALA A 153 11.43 -2.65 7.08
N VAL A 154 10.95 -2.01 6.02
CA VAL A 154 9.52 -2.02 5.63
C VAL A 154 8.95 -3.45 5.53
N PHE A 155 9.72 -4.40 4.99
CA PHE A 155 9.34 -5.82 4.86
C PHE A 155 10.24 -6.76 5.69
N GLU A 156 10.94 -6.25 6.71
CA GLU A 156 11.80 -7.07 7.57
C GLU A 156 11.04 -8.29 8.08
N ALA A 157 11.66 -9.47 8.05
CA ALA A 157 11.14 -10.74 8.50
C ALA A 157 9.78 -11.15 7.90
N CYS A 158 9.42 -10.65 6.72
CA CYS A 158 8.33 -11.20 5.91
C CYS A 158 8.75 -12.54 5.30
N THR A 159 8.83 -13.57 6.15
CA THR A 159 9.40 -14.89 5.80
C THR A 159 8.64 -15.63 4.69
N GLY A 160 7.39 -15.28 4.43
CA GLY A 160 6.57 -15.81 3.35
C GLY A 160 6.56 -14.97 2.06
N LEU A 161 7.26 -13.83 2.02
CA LEU A 161 7.26 -12.93 0.86
C LEU A 161 8.05 -13.59 -0.28
N GLU A 162 7.35 -13.97 -1.34
CA GLU A 162 7.91 -14.63 -2.52
C GLU A 162 8.18 -13.66 -3.67
N THR A 163 7.35 -12.62 -3.79
CA THR A 163 7.41 -11.65 -4.88
C THR A 163 7.27 -10.22 -4.36
N VAL A 164 8.15 -9.33 -4.79
CA VAL A 164 7.96 -7.88 -4.63
C VAL A 164 7.93 -7.22 -6.00
N ASP A 165 6.99 -6.30 -6.17
CA ASP A 165 6.78 -5.58 -7.42
C ASP A 165 6.91 -4.08 -7.19
N PHE A 166 8.05 -3.53 -7.58
CA PHE A 166 8.35 -2.11 -7.50
C PHE A 166 7.89 -1.40 -8.78
N ARG A 167 6.70 -0.80 -8.71
CA ARG A 167 6.18 0.10 -9.77
C ARG A 167 6.81 1.49 -9.71
N CYS A 168 7.55 1.79 -8.66
CA CYS A 168 8.36 2.99 -8.51
C CYS A 168 9.80 2.76 -8.98
N THR A 169 10.45 3.79 -9.52
CA THR A 169 11.91 3.79 -9.67
C THR A 169 12.56 4.05 -8.31
N LEU A 170 13.50 3.20 -7.92
CA LEU A 170 14.24 3.35 -6.67
C LEU A 170 15.63 3.92 -6.95
N SER A 171 16.11 4.81 -6.09
CA SER A 171 17.53 5.20 -6.10
C SER A 171 18.37 4.31 -5.19
N THR A 172 17.75 3.71 -4.18
CA THR A 172 18.35 2.78 -3.23
C THR A 172 17.23 1.97 -2.59
N VAL A 173 17.57 0.77 -2.10
CA VAL A 173 16.74 0.02 -1.16
C VAL A 173 17.28 0.30 0.24
N PRO A 174 16.48 0.89 1.15
CA PRO A 174 16.92 1.22 2.50
C PRO A 174 17.41 0.00 3.29
N PRO A 175 18.22 0.22 4.34
CA PRO A 175 18.69 -0.86 5.21
C PRO A 175 17.57 -1.76 5.72
N PHE A 176 17.85 -3.05 5.78
CA PHE A 176 16.99 -4.08 6.37
C PHE A 176 15.61 -4.25 5.73
N THR A 177 15.31 -3.59 4.61
CA THR A 177 14.00 -3.66 3.93
C THR A 177 13.55 -5.10 3.75
N PHE A 178 14.45 -5.98 3.31
CA PHE A 178 14.19 -7.40 3.07
C PHE A 178 14.96 -8.33 4.01
N ASP A 179 15.38 -7.85 5.18
CA ASP A 179 16.15 -8.69 6.11
C ASP A 179 15.27 -9.85 6.57
N GLY A 180 15.78 -11.08 6.52
CA GLY A 180 14.98 -12.26 6.84
C GLY A 180 13.82 -12.59 5.88
N CYS A 181 13.71 -11.97 4.70
CA CYS A 181 12.79 -12.38 3.64
C CYS A 181 13.26 -13.67 2.94
N THR A 182 13.23 -14.79 3.66
CA THR A 182 13.85 -16.06 3.24
C THR A 182 13.17 -16.75 2.06
N ALA A 183 11.96 -16.33 1.68
CA ALA A 183 11.20 -16.90 0.58
C ALA A 183 11.24 -16.06 -0.70
N LEU A 184 11.92 -14.91 -0.70
CA LEU A 184 11.92 -13.98 -1.82
C LEU A 184 12.61 -14.62 -3.03
N LYS A 185 11.88 -14.72 -4.13
CA LYS A 185 12.33 -15.37 -5.38
C LYS A 185 12.27 -14.44 -6.57
N THR A 186 11.32 -13.51 -6.58
CA THR A 186 11.06 -12.66 -7.74
C THR A 186 11.00 -11.21 -7.32
N VAL A 187 11.78 -10.38 -8.02
CA VAL A 187 11.69 -8.93 -7.97
C VAL A 187 11.22 -8.46 -9.34
N ARG A 188 10.09 -7.76 -9.36
CA ARG A 188 9.65 -6.99 -10.52
C ARG A 188 10.05 -5.55 -10.32
N TYR A 189 10.74 -4.96 -11.29
CA TYR A 189 11.27 -3.61 -11.20
C TYR A 189 10.91 -2.80 -12.45
N ALA A 190 10.22 -1.68 -12.24
CA ALA A 190 9.80 -0.78 -13.32
C ALA A 190 10.95 -0.02 -13.98
N GLY A 191 12.09 0.13 -13.29
CA GLY A 191 13.29 0.78 -13.84
C GLY A 191 14.12 -0.14 -14.74
N THR A 192 15.29 0.34 -15.16
CA THR A 192 16.17 -0.41 -16.07
C THR A 192 17.13 -1.36 -15.34
N GLU A 193 17.73 -2.27 -16.09
CA GLU A 193 18.79 -3.17 -15.58
C GLU A 193 20.01 -2.39 -15.06
N GLU A 194 20.36 -1.26 -15.70
CA GLU A 194 21.45 -0.38 -15.25
C GLU A 194 21.13 0.28 -13.90
N GLU A 195 19.89 0.74 -13.70
CA GLU A 195 19.45 1.32 -12.43
C GLU A 195 19.49 0.27 -11.32
N TRP A 196 18.98 -0.92 -11.59
CA TRP A 196 19.00 -2.03 -10.63
C TRP A 196 20.42 -2.51 -10.29
N SER A 197 21.30 -2.54 -11.29
CA SER A 197 22.72 -2.83 -11.07
C SER A 197 23.35 -1.80 -10.13
N ALA A 198 23.04 -0.50 -10.29
CA ALA A 198 23.54 0.53 -9.39
C ALA A 198 23.01 0.39 -7.95
N ILE A 199 21.76 -0.04 -7.77
CA ILE A 199 21.17 -0.34 -6.45
C ILE A 199 21.92 -1.51 -5.79
N THR A 200 22.13 -2.59 -6.53
CA THR A 200 22.73 -3.83 -5.98
C THR A 200 24.24 -3.73 -5.79
N GLU A 201 24.97 -2.90 -6.55
CA GLU A 201 26.39 -2.61 -6.32
C GLU A 201 26.65 -1.92 -4.96
N ASN A 202 25.70 -1.09 -4.51
CA ASN A 202 25.76 -0.39 -3.22
C ASN A 202 24.62 -0.82 -2.30
N LEU A 203 24.33 -2.12 -2.30
CA LEU A 203 23.21 -2.67 -1.56
C LEU A 203 23.35 -2.36 -0.06
N ALA A 204 22.32 -1.73 0.51
CA ALA A 204 22.29 -1.46 1.93
C ALA A 204 22.23 -2.78 2.72
N VAL A 205 22.82 -2.78 3.91
CA VAL A 205 22.87 -3.94 4.82
C VAL A 205 21.48 -4.54 5.04
N GLY A 206 21.40 -5.87 5.10
CA GLY A 206 20.16 -6.59 5.40
C GLY A 206 19.22 -6.74 4.20
N ASN A 207 19.71 -6.55 2.96
CA ASN A 207 18.90 -6.77 1.76
C ASN A 207 19.44 -7.92 0.89
N ASP A 208 20.25 -8.81 1.45
CA ASP A 208 20.92 -9.89 0.72
C ASP A 208 19.94 -10.79 -0.06
N ALA A 209 18.68 -10.89 0.40
CA ALA A 209 17.60 -11.59 -0.31
C ALA A 209 17.36 -11.09 -1.75
N LEU A 210 17.69 -9.83 -2.05
CA LEU A 210 17.59 -9.27 -3.41
C LEU A 210 18.65 -9.82 -4.36
N LEU A 211 19.77 -10.32 -3.86
CA LEU A 211 20.87 -10.87 -4.68
C LEU A 211 20.55 -12.28 -5.18
N ASP A 212 19.68 -13.00 -4.48
CA ASP A 212 19.28 -14.37 -4.80
C ASP A 212 17.98 -14.44 -5.64
N ALA A 213 17.27 -13.32 -5.78
CA ALA A 213 16.01 -13.23 -6.51
C ALA A 213 16.22 -13.09 -8.03
N GLU A 214 15.34 -13.70 -8.80
CA GLU A 214 15.19 -13.43 -10.23
C GLU A 214 14.58 -12.04 -10.42
N VAL A 215 15.20 -11.22 -11.25
CA VAL A 215 14.77 -9.83 -11.49
C VAL A 215 14.14 -9.74 -12.87
N GLU A 216 12.89 -9.31 -12.90
CA GLU A 216 12.10 -9.02 -14.09
C GLU A 216 12.06 -7.49 -14.26
N PHE A 217 12.61 -7.00 -15.36
CA PHE A 217 12.62 -5.58 -15.70
C PHE A 217 11.42 -5.21 -16.58
N GLY A 218 10.92 -3.98 -16.42
CA GLY A 218 9.88 -3.43 -17.29
C GLY A 218 8.50 -4.06 -17.10
N SER A 219 8.29 -4.88 -16.07
CA SER A 219 7.11 -5.74 -15.93
C SER A 219 5.82 -5.01 -15.53
N ALA A 220 5.79 -3.68 -15.59
CA ALA A 220 4.56 -2.92 -15.45
C ALA A 220 4.68 -1.44 -15.79
N ILE A 221 4.80 -1.18 -17.08
CA ILE A 221 4.47 0.13 -17.61
C ILE A 221 3.01 0.02 -18.04
N PHE A 222 2.13 0.89 -17.52
CA PHE A 222 0.74 0.93 -18.00
C PHE A 222 0.77 1.11 -19.52
N GLY A 223 0.04 0.27 -20.24
CA GLY A 223 0.07 0.22 -21.69
C GLY A 223 1.12 -0.71 -22.29
N ASP A 224 2.16 -1.16 -21.56
CA ASP A 224 3.05 -2.24 -22.02
C ASP A 224 2.37 -3.60 -21.80
N VAL A 225 1.60 -4.03 -22.80
CA VAL A 225 0.86 -5.31 -22.73
C VAL A 225 1.68 -6.48 -23.25
N ASN A 226 2.84 -6.19 -23.86
CA ASN A 226 3.67 -7.18 -24.52
C ASN A 226 4.91 -7.57 -23.68
N GLY A 227 5.22 -6.78 -22.66
CA GLY A 227 6.26 -7.01 -21.66
C GLY A 227 7.66 -6.74 -22.19
N ASP A 228 7.82 -5.84 -23.17
CA ASP A 228 9.12 -5.46 -23.71
C ASP A 228 9.73 -4.22 -23.02
N GLY A 229 9.05 -3.68 -22.01
CA GLY A 229 9.54 -2.58 -21.19
C GLY A 229 9.36 -1.21 -21.83
N VAL A 230 8.51 -1.09 -22.86
CA VAL A 230 8.10 0.19 -23.45
C VAL A 230 6.60 0.21 -23.70
N THR A 231 5.98 1.39 -23.69
CA THR A 231 4.60 1.55 -24.15
C THR A 231 4.60 2.22 -25.50
N ASP A 232 4.36 1.43 -26.54
CA ASP A 232 4.46 1.89 -27.93
C ASP A 232 3.32 1.37 -28.83
N ASN A 233 3.48 1.54 -30.14
CA ASN A 233 2.48 1.10 -31.11
C ASN A 233 2.31 -0.44 -31.20
N LEU A 234 3.29 -1.22 -30.76
CA LEU A 234 3.23 -2.68 -30.73
C LEU A 234 2.23 -3.13 -29.67
N ASP A 235 2.23 -2.50 -28.50
CA ASP A 235 1.26 -2.75 -27.44
C ASP A 235 -0.18 -2.48 -27.86
N ALA A 236 -0.40 -1.34 -28.51
CA ALA A 236 -1.69 -1.02 -29.09
C ALA A 236 -2.13 -2.11 -30.09
N ALA A 237 -1.19 -2.68 -30.85
CA ALA A 237 -1.50 -3.79 -31.75
C ALA A 237 -1.86 -5.08 -31.00
N TYR A 238 -1.23 -5.38 -29.85
CA TYR A 238 -1.60 -6.50 -28.99
C TYR A 238 -3.02 -6.30 -28.41
N VAL A 239 -3.34 -5.12 -27.88
CA VAL A 239 -4.69 -4.78 -27.40
C VAL A 239 -5.72 -4.91 -28.53
N LEU A 240 -5.43 -4.42 -29.74
CA LEU A 240 -6.34 -4.55 -30.88
C LEU A 240 -6.52 -6.02 -31.31
N ARG A 241 -5.46 -6.83 -31.31
CA ARG A 241 -5.54 -8.27 -31.60
C ARG A 241 -6.34 -9.00 -30.53
N HIS A 242 -6.22 -8.60 -29.26
CA HIS A 242 -7.01 -9.12 -28.16
C HIS A 242 -8.50 -8.81 -28.32
N ASN A 243 -8.84 -7.54 -28.54
CA ASN A 243 -10.21 -7.08 -28.80
C ASN A 243 -10.83 -7.79 -30.02
N ALA A 244 -10.02 -8.02 -31.07
CA ALA A 244 -10.41 -8.78 -32.26
C ALA A 244 -10.45 -10.30 -32.06
N LYS A 245 -10.13 -10.81 -30.85
CA LYS A 245 -10.08 -12.24 -30.49
C LYS A 245 -9.10 -13.05 -31.33
N LEU A 246 -8.06 -12.40 -31.85
CA LEU A 246 -6.95 -13.05 -32.55
C LEU A 246 -5.91 -13.61 -31.57
N ILE A 247 -5.82 -12.99 -30.39
CA ILE A 247 -5.04 -13.45 -29.23
C ILE A 247 -5.86 -13.24 -27.95
N THR A 248 -5.37 -13.78 -26.84
CA THR A 248 -5.92 -13.54 -25.51
C THR A 248 -4.82 -12.97 -24.63
N LEU A 249 -4.97 -11.73 -24.18
CA LEU A 249 -4.16 -11.18 -23.09
C LEU A 249 -4.65 -11.81 -21.78
N THR A 250 -3.73 -12.05 -20.85
CA THR A 250 -3.98 -12.73 -19.58
C THR A 250 -3.12 -12.15 -18.47
N GLY A 251 -3.54 -12.30 -17.22
CA GLY A 251 -2.74 -11.85 -16.07
C GLY A 251 -2.47 -10.35 -16.14
N ASP A 252 -1.23 -9.96 -15.89
CA ASP A 252 -0.80 -8.56 -15.81
C ASP A 252 -1.08 -7.78 -17.10
N ALA A 253 -0.99 -8.41 -18.28
CA ALA A 253 -1.29 -7.74 -19.54
C ALA A 253 -2.75 -7.27 -19.66
N LEU A 254 -3.70 -7.84 -18.90
CA LEU A 254 -5.07 -7.31 -18.81
C LEU A 254 -5.17 -6.10 -17.89
N VAL A 255 -4.31 -6.03 -16.87
CA VAL A 255 -4.26 -4.90 -15.95
C VAL A 255 -3.53 -3.73 -16.61
N LEU A 256 -2.36 -3.99 -17.19
CA LEU A 256 -1.55 -3.02 -17.92
C LEU A 256 -2.27 -2.52 -19.18
N GLY A 257 -3.08 -3.38 -19.81
CA GLY A 257 -3.81 -3.04 -21.02
C GLY A 257 -5.10 -2.23 -20.82
N ASP A 258 -5.60 -2.10 -19.59
CA ASP A 258 -6.78 -1.28 -19.27
C ASP A 258 -6.33 0.14 -18.90
N VAL A 259 -5.68 0.82 -19.85
CA VAL A 259 -5.16 2.17 -19.63
C VAL A 259 -6.27 3.23 -19.52
N SER A 260 -7.51 2.89 -19.87
CA SER A 260 -8.67 3.76 -19.64
C SER A 260 -9.27 3.63 -18.23
N GLY A 261 -8.93 2.56 -17.49
CA GLY A 261 -9.46 2.25 -16.17
C GLY A 261 -10.95 1.90 -16.18
N ASP A 262 -11.49 1.42 -17.31
CA ASP A 262 -12.93 1.13 -17.47
C ASP A 262 -13.30 -0.33 -17.13
N GLY A 263 -12.30 -1.13 -16.78
CA GLY A 263 -12.42 -2.56 -16.45
C GLY A 263 -12.36 -3.47 -17.67
N THR A 264 -12.10 -2.95 -18.88
CA THR A 264 -12.08 -3.74 -20.12
C THR A 264 -10.96 -3.34 -21.07
N VAL A 265 -10.07 -4.28 -21.40
CA VAL A 265 -9.02 -4.07 -22.42
C VAL A 265 -9.59 -4.12 -23.83
N ASN A 266 -9.74 -2.96 -24.46
CA ASN A 266 -10.43 -2.80 -25.72
C ASN A 266 -9.78 -1.75 -26.65
N SER A 267 -10.45 -1.40 -27.75
CA SER A 267 -9.90 -0.45 -28.74
C SER A 267 -9.69 0.97 -28.19
N LEU A 268 -10.36 1.36 -27.10
CA LEU A 268 -10.15 2.62 -26.41
C LEU A 268 -8.75 2.67 -25.82
N ASP A 269 -8.34 1.60 -25.13
CA ASP A 269 -7.03 1.49 -24.51
C ASP A 269 -5.91 1.54 -25.55
N ALA A 270 -6.08 0.80 -26.65
CA ALA A 270 -5.15 0.87 -27.78
C ALA A 270 -5.01 2.29 -28.33
N ALA A 271 -6.09 3.07 -28.38
CA ALA A 271 -6.04 4.45 -28.86
C ALA A 271 -5.35 5.39 -27.87
N LEU A 272 -5.47 5.14 -26.56
CA LEU A 272 -4.74 5.87 -25.52
C LEU A 272 -3.25 5.55 -25.59
N ILE A 273 -2.88 4.27 -25.71
CA ILE A 273 -1.50 3.82 -25.91
C ILE A 273 -0.86 4.53 -27.11
N LEU A 274 -1.55 4.58 -28.26
CA LEU A 274 -1.05 5.29 -29.45
C LEU A 274 -0.90 6.80 -29.25
N LYS A 275 -1.76 7.43 -28.43
CA LYS A 275 -1.62 8.85 -28.10
C LYS A 275 -0.42 9.11 -27.21
N TYR A 276 -0.18 8.21 -26.26
CA TYR A 276 0.98 8.24 -25.38
C TYR A 276 2.27 8.08 -26.19
N ASP A 277 2.37 7.04 -27.03
CA ASP A 277 3.50 6.80 -27.95
C ASP A 277 3.78 8.02 -28.87
N ALA A 278 2.72 8.68 -29.33
CA ALA A 278 2.82 9.90 -30.14
C ALA A 278 3.15 11.18 -29.35
N GLY A 279 3.31 11.10 -28.02
CA GLY A 279 3.57 12.26 -27.15
C GLY A 279 2.41 13.26 -27.06
N LEU A 280 1.17 12.81 -27.31
CA LEU A 280 -0.03 13.64 -27.26
C LEU A 280 -0.64 13.71 -25.85
N ILE A 281 -0.27 12.77 -24.98
CA ILE A 281 -0.62 12.71 -23.56
C ILE A 281 0.64 12.29 -22.78
N GLU A 282 0.75 12.72 -21.52
CA GLU A 282 1.93 12.45 -20.67
C GLU A 282 1.79 11.19 -19.81
N GLY A 283 0.62 10.54 -19.82
CA GLY A 283 0.29 9.35 -19.04
C GLY A 283 -1.13 8.86 -19.32
N PHE A 284 -1.55 7.82 -18.60
CA PHE A 284 -2.84 7.15 -18.74
C PHE A 284 -3.84 7.57 -17.66
#